data_AF-A0A4P5YIM1-F1
#
_entry.id   AF-A0A4P5YIM1-F1
#
_cell.length_a   1.000
_cell.length_b   1.000
_cell.length_c   1.000
_cell.angle_alpha   90.00
_cell.angle_beta   90.00
_cell.angle_gamma   90.00
#
_symmetry.space_group_name_H-M   'P 1'
#
loop_
_entity.id
_entity.type
_entity.pdbx_description
1 polymer ?
#
loop_
_entity_poly.entity_id
_entity_poly.type
_entity_poly.pdbx_seq_one_letter_code
_entity_poly.pdbx_strand_id
1 'polypeptide(L)'
;MRITATSLSRRAMLGASGLAIACMPWLWCAERLGWSQRPIHLLQTFLAVPVAFVAGVVFLWFGRSESAGRGWRPFAWVVVVASGLWLAFLAYVLFGADFRWMDQK
;
A
#
# COMPACT_ATOMS: atom_id res chain seq x y z
N MET A 1 15.58 -7.50 -19.78
CA MET A 1 15.26 -7.55 -18.33
C MET A 1 14.61 -6.27 -17.78
N ARG A 2 15.06 -5.04 -18.10
CA ARG A 2 14.45 -3.82 -17.54
C ARG A 2 12.98 -3.60 -17.94
N ILE A 3 12.61 -3.89 -19.19
CA ILE A 3 11.24 -3.73 -19.73
C ILE A 3 10.24 -4.71 -19.07
N THR A 4 10.67 -5.94 -18.77
CA THR A 4 9.85 -6.91 -18.05
C THR A 4 9.66 -6.53 -16.58
N ALA A 5 10.67 -5.94 -15.94
CA ALA A 5 10.57 -5.46 -14.57
C ALA A 5 9.57 -4.29 -14.43
N THR A 6 9.58 -3.31 -15.35
CA THR A 6 8.67 -2.15 -15.29
C THR A 6 7.22 -2.51 -15.59
N SER A 7 6.98 -3.44 -16.53
CA SER A 7 5.63 -3.93 -16.82
C SER A 7 5.04 -4.76 -15.68
N LEU A 8 5.84 -5.65 -15.06
CA LEU A 8 5.42 -6.43 -13.91
C LEU A 8 5.17 -5.54 -12.69
N SER A 9 6.09 -4.60 -12.39
CA SER A 9 5.94 -3.70 -11.26
C SER A 9 4.73 -2.77 -11.44
N ARG A 10 4.45 -2.31 -12.66
CA ARG A 10 3.22 -1.56 -12.96
C ARG A 10 1.96 -2.37 -12.67
N ARG A 11 1.91 -3.64 -13.11
CA ARG A 11 0.77 -4.53 -12.83
C ARG A 11 0.60 -4.79 -11.34
N ALA A 12 1.70 -5.05 -10.64
CA ALA A 12 1.69 -5.26 -9.19
C ALA A 12 1.25 -4.00 -8.44
N MET A 13 1.74 -2.83 -8.82
CA MET A 13 1.33 -1.55 -8.25
C MET A 13 -0.16 -1.28 -8.45
N LEU A 14 -0.68 -1.49 -9.66
CA LEU A 14 -2.10 -1.30 -9.97
C LEU A 14 -2.97 -2.31 -9.21
N GLY A 15 -2.58 -3.59 -9.19
CA GLY A 15 -3.31 -4.63 -8.47
C GLY A 15 -3.34 -4.37 -6.96
N ALA A 16 -2.21 -4.02 -6.37
CA ALA A 16 -2.10 -3.76 -4.94
C ALA A 16 -2.84 -2.48 -4.52
N SER A 17 -2.73 -1.40 -5.32
CA SER A 17 -3.48 -0.16 -5.07
C SER A 17 -4.99 -0.38 -5.23
N GLY A 18 -5.39 -1.13 -6.27
CA GLY A 18 -6.78 -1.52 -6.48
C GLY A 18 -7.33 -2.37 -5.34
N LEU A 19 -6.54 -3.32 -4.83
CA LEU A 19 -6.89 -4.14 -3.68
C LEU A 19 -7.08 -3.27 -2.43
N ALA A 20 -6.16 -2.34 -2.16
CA ALA A 20 -6.27 -1.43 -1.03
C ALA A 20 -7.55 -0.56 -1.11
N ILE A 21 -7.92 -0.09 -2.30
CA ILE A 21 -9.16 0.66 -2.52
C ILE A 21 -10.38 -0.24 -2.34
N ALA A 22 -10.35 -1.48 -2.85
CA ALA A 22 -11.44 -2.45 -2.73
C ALA A 22 -11.69 -2.88 -1.27
N CYS A 23 -10.70 -2.77 -0.39
CA CYS A 23 -10.87 -2.97 1.04
C CYS A 23 -11.84 -1.95 1.68
N MET A 24 -11.99 -0.73 1.13
CA MET A 24 -12.90 0.28 1.68
C MET A 24 -14.39 -0.11 1.59
N PRO A 25 -14.96 -0.43 0.40
CA PRO A 25 -16.33 -0.90 0.31
C PRO A 25 -16.52 -2.25 1.00
N TRP A 26 -15.48 -3.11 1.05
CA TRP A 26 -15.56 -4.35 1.82
C TRP A 26 -15.69 -4.06 3.32
N LEU A 27 -14.86 -3.19 3.89
CA LEU A 27 -14.96 -2.79 5.30
C LEU A 27 -16.35 -2.24 5.62
N TRP A 28 -16.89 -1.38 4.75
CA TRP A 28 -18.24 -0.86 4.88
C TRP A 28 -19.31 -1.97 4.93
N CYS A 29 -19.23 -2.94 4.01
CA CYS A 29 -20.14 -4.09 4.02
C CYS A 29 -19.97 -4.95 5.27
N ALA A 30 -18.72 -5.20 5.69
CA ALA A 30 -18.42 -5.98 6.88
C ALA A 30 -18.98 -5.31 8.14
N GLU A 31 -18.88 -3.98 8.24
CA GLU A 31 -19.47 -3.20 9.33
C GLU A 31 -20.99 -3.33 9.35
N ARG A 32 -21.66 -3.17 8.21
CA ARG A 32 -23.12 -3.28 8.12
C ARG A 32 -23.67 -4.68 8.42
N LEU A 33 -22.90 -5.71 8.12
CA LEU A 33 -23.29 -7.11 8.32
C LEU A 33 -22.81 -7.68 9.67
N GLY A 34 -22.11 -6.88 10.48
CA GLY A 34 -21.52 -7.33 11.75
C GLY A 34 -20.41 -8.37 11.58
N TRP A 35 -19.77 -8.41 10.41
CA TRP A 35 -18.66 -9.33 10.12
C TRP A 35 -17.35 -8.87 10.73
N SER A 36 -16.44 -9.82 10.95
CA SER A 36 -15.08 -9.51 11.41
C SER A 36 -14.32 -8.69 10.37
N GLN A 37 -13.89 -7.50 10.76
CA GLN A 37 -13.07 -6.59 9.92
C GLN A 37 -11.58 -6.95 9.94
N ARG A 38 -11.14 -7.74 10.93
CA ARG A 38 -9.73 -8.16 11.10
C ARG A 38 -9.07 -8.69 9.82
N PRO A 39 -9.66 -9.66 9.07
CA PRO A 39 -9.02 -10.17 7.86
C PRO A 39 -8.81 -9.09 6.79
N ILE A 40 -9.73 -8.13 6.69
CA ILE A 40 -9.64 -7.04 5.71
C ILE A 40 -8.51 -6.08 6.09
N HIS A 41 -8.41 -5.71 7.37
CA HIS A 41 -7.29 -4.91 7.87
C HIS A 41 -5.95 -5.60 7.70
N LEU A 42 -5.87 -6.92 7.94
CA LEU A 42 -4.64 -7.67 7.73
C LEU A 42 -4.23 -7.68 6.26
N LEU A 43 -5.17 -7.96 5.36
CA LEU A 43 -4.94 -7.97 3.92
C LEU A 43 -4.48 -6.59 3.41
N GLN A 44 -5.15 -5.53 3.83
CA GLN A 44 -4.80 -4.17 3.43
C GLN A 44 -3.43 -3.76 3.98
N THR A 45 -3.22 -3.95 5.29
CA THR A 45 -2.06 -3.41 6.01
C THR A 45 -0.79 -4.18 5.73
N PHE A 46 -0.85 -5.52 5.71
CA PHE A 46 0.35 -6.37 5.63
C PHE A 46 0.62 -6.93 4.23
N LEU A 47 -0.34 -6.84 3.31
CA LEU A 47 -0.14 -7.31 1.93
C LEU A 47 -0.27 -6.17 0.91
N ALA A 48 -1.44 -5.53 0.83
CA ALA A 48 -1.71 -4.57 -0.24
C ALA A 48 -0.76 -3.36 -0.16
N VAL A 49 -0.64 -2.74 1.01
CA VAL A 49 0.19 -1.53 1.18
C VAL A 49 1.69 -1.80 0.95
N PRO A 50 2.32 -2.83 1.57
CA PRO A 50 3.73 -3.15 1.31
C PRO A 50 4.02 -3.47 -0.15
N VAL A 51 3.16 -4.27 -0.80
CA VAL A 51 3.33 -4.62 -2.22
C VAL A 51 3.20 -3.38 -3.10
N ALA A 52 2.24 -2.49 -2.82
CA ALA A 52 2.09 -1.23 -3.55
C ALA A 52 3.33 -0.34 -3.42
N PHE A 53 3.89 -0.23 -2.21
CA PHE A 53 5.11 0.53 -1.95
C PHE A 53 6.30 -0.03 -2.73
N VAL A 54 6.60 -1.32 -2.57
CA VAL A 54 7.75 -1.96 -3.23
C VAL A 54 7.60 -1.91 -4.75
N ALA A 55 6.42 -2.23 -5.28
CA ALA A 55 6.16 -2.17 -6.72
C ALA A 55 6.31 -0.76 -7.28
N GLY A 56 5.84 0.26 -6.56
CA GLY A 56 6.00 1.67 -6.92
C GLY A 56 7.47 2.11 -6.93
N VAL A 57 8.24 1.77 -5.90
CA VAL A 57 9.68 2.07 -5.81
C VAL A 57 10.45 1.39 -6.95
N VAL A 58 10.19 0.11 -7.20
CA VAL A 58 10.80 -0.66 -8.30
C VAL A 58 10.43 -0.05 -9.65
N PHE A 59 9.17 0.33 -9.86
CA PHE A 59 8.71 1.01 -11.07
C PHE A 59 9.44 2.34 -11.30
N LEU A 60 9.54 3.18 -10.26
CA LEU A 60 10.24 4.46 -10.35
C LEU A 60 11.75 4.28 -10.58
N TRP A 61 12.36 3.26 -9.98
CA TRP A 61 13.79 2.96 -10.11
C TRP A 61 14.16 2.50 -11.52
N PHE A 62 13.47 1.48 -12.05
CA PHE A 62 13.77 0.92 -13.36
C PHE A 62 13.16 1.72 -14.52
N GLY A 63 12.07 2.45 -14.28
CA GLY A 63 11.37 3.28 -15.27
C GLY A 63 12.02 4.64 -15.53
N ARG A 64 13.18 4.97 -14.95
CA ARG A 64 13.81 6.31 -15.10
C ARG A 64 14.08 6.71 -16.55
N SER A 65 14.47 5.74 -17.37
CA SER A 65 14.88 5.93 -18.77
C SER A 65 13.80 5.56 -19.79
N GLU A 66 12.64 5.06 -19.36
CA GLU A 66 11.65 4.47 -20.26
C GLU A 66 10.60 5.51 -20.67
N SER A 67 10.51 5.80 -21.97
CA SER A 67 9.60 6.81 -22.53
C SER A 67 8.13 6.41 -22.39
N ALA A 68 7.82 5.12 -22.49
CA ALA A 68 6.47 4.56 -22.37
C ALA A 68 5.91 4.62 -20.92
N GLY A 69 6.79 4.74 -19.91
CA GLY A 69 6.40 4.82 -18.51
C GLY A 69 6.08 6.23 -18.02
N ARG A 70 6.33 7.27 -18.83
CA ARG A 70 6.34 8.68 -18.37
C ARG A 70 5.01 9.13 -17.77
N GLY A 71 3.88 8.73 -18.36
CA GLY A 71 2.54 9.07 -17.86
C GLY A 71 2.17 8.41 -16.53
N TRP A 72 2.82 7.30 -16.18
CA TRP A 72 2.55 6.55 -14.94
C TRP A 72 3.41 7.01 -13.75
N ARG A 73 4.43 7.85 -13.98
CA ARG A 73 5.36 8.30 -12.93
C ARG A 73 4.69 9.15 -11.85
N PRO A 74 3.80 10.12 -12.17
CA PRO A 74 3.09 10.87 -11.13
C PRO A 74 2.24 9.94 -10.24
N PHE A 75 1.52 9.00 -10.86
CA PHE A 75 0.74 8.00 -10.13
C PHE A 75 1.62 7.13 -9.23
N ALA A 76 2.75 6.64 -9.74
CA ALA A 76 3.68 5.84 -8.94
C ALA A 76 4.25 6.62 -7.75
N TRP A 77 4.53 7.92 -7.90
CA TRP A 77 4.92 8.77 -6.78
C TRP A 77 3.82 8.90 -5.73
N VAL A 78 2.57 9.13 -6.14
CA VAL A 78 1.42 9.17 -5.21
C VAL A 78 1.31 7.86 -4.44
N VAL A 79 1.40 6.72 -5.12
CA VAL A 79 1.35 5.40 -4.49
C VAL A 79 2.49 5.24 -3.49
N VAL A 80 3.73 5.55 -3.86
CA VAL A 80 4.90 5.42 -2.98
C VAL A 80 4.80 6.33 -1.76
N VAL A 81 4.39 7.58 -1.93
CA VAL A 81 4.24 8.52 -0.81
C VAL A 81 3.12 8.07 0.12
N ALA A 82 1.94 7.75 -0.42
CA ALA A 82 0.80 7.35 0.40
C ALA A 82 1.06 6.03 1.16
N SER A 83 1.57 5.01 0.47
CA SER A 83 1.93 3.74 1.10
C SER A 83 3.11 3.88 2.04
N GLY A 84 4.10 4.70 1.71
CA GLY A 84 5.26 4.99 2.57
C GLY A 84 4.85 5.69 3.87
N LEU A 85 3.98 6.70 3.80
CA LEU A 85 3.42 7.36 5.00
C LEU A 85 2.64 6.37 5.87
N TRP A 86 1.85 5.48 5.26
CA TRP A 86 1.14 4.45 6.00
C TRP A 86 2.09 3.48 6.72
N LEU A 87 3.13 3.00 6.03
CA LEU A 87 4.12 2.11 6.63
C LEU A 87 4.93 2.81 7.73
N ALA A 88 5.26 4.08 7.54
CA ALA A 88 5.93 4.89 8.56
C ALA A 88 5.04 5.06 9.80
N PHE A 89 3.75 5.34 9.61
CA PHE A 89 2.77 5.39 10.69
C PHE A 89 2.66 4.04 11.41
N LEU A 90 2.59 2.93 10.67
CA LEU A 90 2.52 1.60 11.25
C LEU A 90 3.78 1.28 12.05
N ALA A 91 4.97 1.59 11.52
CA ALA A 91 6.22 1.41 12.24
C ALA A 91 6.26 2.26 13.52
N TYR A 92 5.79 3.50 13.46
CA TYR A 92 5.65 4.36 14.63
C TYR A 92 4.72 3.73 15.67
N VAL A 93 3.55 3.22 15.29
CA VAL A 93 2.61 2.58 16.23
C VAL A 93 3.20 1.30 16.84
N LEU A 94 3.91 0.48 16.06
CA LEU A 94 4.44 -0.79 16.52
C LEU A 94 5.70 -0.65 17.39
N PHE A 95 6.56 0.33 17.11
CA PHE A 95 7.88 0.44 17.72
C PHE A 95 8.09 1.73 18.54
N GLY A 96 7.30 2.77 18.27
CA GLY A 96 7.50 4.11 18.84
C GLY A 96 6.35 4.62 19.71
N ALA A 97 5.16 4.03 19.63
CA ALA A 97 4.04 4.41 20.49
C ALA A 97 4.25 3.82 21.88
N ASP A 98 4.56 4.69 22.85
CA ASP A 98 4.56 4.32 24.25
C ASP A 98 3.09 4.25 24.73
N PHE A 99 2.54 3.03 24.82
CA PHE A 99 1.15 2.79 25.23
C PHE A 99 0.91 3.00 26.73
N ARG A 100 1.86 3.56 27.48
CA ARG A 100 1.74 3.82 28.93
C ARG A 100 0.51 4.62 29.34
N TRP A 101 -0.09 5.39 28.44
CA TRP A 101 -1.35 6.09 28.71
C TRP A 101 -2.58 5.16 28.79
N MET A 102 -2.51 3.95 28.25
CA MET A 102 -3.56 2.93 28.35
C MET A 102 -3.51 2.13 29.66
N ASP A 103 -2.45 2.26 30.45
CA ASP A 103 -2.27 1.61 31.76
C ASP A 103 -2.86 2.42 32.94
N GLN A 104 -3.72 3.42 32.67
CA GLN A 104 -4.42 4.14 33.72
C GLN A 104 -5.50 3.24 34.37
N LYS A 105 -5.11 2.56 35.45
CA LYS A 105 -6.02 1.89 36.39
C LYS A 105 -6.77 2.89 37.25
#